data_AF-A0A844EPI0-F1
#
_entry.id   AF-A0A844EPI0-F1
#
_cell.length_a   1.000
_cell.length_b   1.000
_cell.length_c   1.000
_cell.angle_alpha   90.00
_cell.angle_beta   90.00
_cell.angle_gamma   90.00
#
_symmetry.space_group_name_H-M   'P 1'
#
loop_
_entity.id
_entity.type
_entity.pdbx_description
1 polymer ?
#
loop_
_entity_poly.entity_id
_entity_poly.type
_entity_poly.pdbx_seq_one_letter_code
_entity_poly.pdbx_strand_id
1 'polypeptide(L)'
;DKRPIILLNESIRDSVQRNFTCGHELGHIICQPGITGYQTGRLSHGTCEYEANQFATALMGLLYVEENGYGPDSYYDLVHNYGSPYNELD
;
A
#
# COMPACT_ATOMS: atom_id res chain seq x y z
N ASP A 1 8.24 -10.38 23.54
CA ASP A 1 7.17 -10.20 22.53
C ASP A 1 7.68 -9.39 21.35
N LYS A 2 7.69 -9.97 20.15
CA LYS A 2 8.00 -9.25 18.91
C LYS A 2 6.68 -9.03 18.17
N ARG A 3 6.12 -7.83 18.28
CA ARG A 3 4.98 -7.42 17.46
C ARG A 3 5.50 -6.82 16.16
N PRO A 4 4.88 -7.09 15.01
CA PRO A 4 5.24 -6.40 13.78
C PRO A 4 4.99 -4.90 13.96
N ILE A 5 5.92 -4.08 13.49
CA ILE A 5 5.85 -2.62 13.53
C ILE A 5 5.99 -2.14 12.10
N ILE A 6 5.06 -1.29 11.66
CA ILE A 6 5.15 -0.53 10.42
C ILE A 6 5.68 0.86 10.79
N LEU A 7 6.73 1.29 10.08
CA LEU A 7 7.31 2.61 10.24
C LEU A 7 6.97 3.43 9.00
N LEU A 8 6.30 4.56 9.20
CA LEU A 8 5.98 5.49 8.12
C LEU A 8 6.82 6.75 8.26
N ASN A 9 7.09 7.41 7.14
CA ASN A 9 7.78 8.69 7.16
C ASN A 9 6.92 9.74 7.87
N GLU A 10 7.53 10.50 8.78
CA GLU A 10 6.85 11.57 9.51
C GLU A 10 6.27 12.65 8.58
N SER A 11 6.91 12.89 7.43
CA SER A 11 6.45 13.89 6.47
C SER A 11 5.07 13.61 5.87
N ILE A 12 4.62 12.35 5.88
CA ILE A 12 3.30 11.97 5.38
C ILE A 12 2.26 11.84 6.49
N ARG A 13 2.61 12.16 7.75
CA ARG A 13 1.72 11.96 8.91
C ARG A 13 0.33 12.54 8.68
N ASP A 14 0.24 13.75 8.15
CA ASP A 14 -1.03 14.46 7.94
C ASP A 14 -1.49 14.44 6.47
N SER A 15 -0.89 13.57 5.65
CA SER A 15 -1.23 13.38 4.24
C SER A 15 -2.10 12.14 4.03
N VAL A 16 -3.01 12.20 3.05
CA VAL A 16 -3.78 11.03 2.57
C VAL A 16 -2.86 9.89 2.13
N GLN A 17 -1.64 10.21 1.67
CA GLN A 17 -0.62 9.24 1.26
C GLN A 17 -0.23 8.24 2.35
N ARG A 18 -0.42 8.60 3.63
CA ARG A 18 -0.25 7.69 4.76
C ARG A 18 -1.07 6.40 4.60
N ASN A 19 -2.26 6.49 4.02
CA ASN A 19 -3.16 5.35 3.88
C ASN A 19 -2.60 4.33 2.88
N PHE A 20 -2.22 4.78 1.68
CA PHE A 20 -1.60 3.89 0.69
C PHE A 20 -0.26 3.34 1.18
N THR A 21 0.62 4.17 1.74
CA THR A 21 1.93 3.70 2.25
C THR A 21 1.76 2.66 3.34
N CYS A 22 0.82 2.84 4.28
CA CYS A 22 0.53 1.82 5.29
C CYS A 22 0.01 0.52 4.66
N GLY A 23 -0.88 0.61 3.68
CA GLY A 23 -1.38 -0.53 2.92
C GLY A 23 -0.27 -1.30 2.19
N HIS A 24 0.70 -0.58 1.62
CA HIS A 24 1.86 -1.14 0.95
C HIS A 24 2.75 -1.95 1.91
N GLU A 25 3.09 -1.38 3.07
CA GLU A 25 3.86 -2.09 4.10
C GLU A 25 3.12 -3.31 4.66
N LEU A 26 1.79 -3.23 4.78
CA LEU A 26 0.95 -4.39 5.10
C LEU A 26 1.01 -5.47 4.00
N GLY A 27 1.05 -5.06 2.73
CA GLY A 27 1.22 -5.93 1.58
C GLY A 27 2.50 -6.77 1.69
N HIS A 28 3.63 -6.16 2.04
CA HIS A 28 4.86 -6.93 2.30
C HIS A 28 4.69 -7.99 3.39
N ILE A 29 4.03 -7.64 4.50
CA ILE A 29 3.84 -8.56 5.62
C ILE A 29 2.92 -9.73 5.25
N ILE A 30 1.83 -9.46 4.52
CA ILE A 30 0.78 -10.43 4.22
C ILE A 30 1.13 -11.29 3.00
N CYS A 31 1.60 -10.67 1.92
CA CYS A 31 1.82 -11.35 0.64
C CYS A 31 3.18 -12.05 0.56
N GLN A 32 4.17 -11.62 1.34
CA GLN A 32 5.54 -12.16 1.30
C GLN A 32 5.99 -12.76 2.64
N PRO A 33 5.23 -13.72 3.22
CA PRO A 33 5.59 -14.29 4.51
C PRO A 33 6.92 -15.04 4.41
N GLY A 34 7.96 -14.51 5.06
CA GLY A 34 9.30 -15.11 5.08
C GLY A 34 10.36 -14.34 4.30
N ILE A 35 9.97 -13.33 3.51
CA ILE A 35 10.91 -12.35 2.94
C ILE A 35 10.95 -11.17 3.92
N THR A 36 11.98 -11.09 4.76
CA THR A 36 12.20 -9.85 5.51
C THR A 36 12.54 -8.76 4.49
N GLY A 37 11.97 -7.56 4.57
CA GLY A 37 12.16 -6.48 3.57
C GLY A 37 13.62 -6.12 3.23
N TYR A 38 14.58 -6.60 4.03
CA TYR A 38 16.02 -6.51 3.76
C TYR A 38 16.60 -7.57 2.80
N GLN A 39 15.84 -8.61 2.44
CA GLN A 39 16.32 -9.81 1.74
C GLN A 39 15.92 -9.91 0.27
N THR A 40 15.35 -8.86 -0.32
CA THR A 40 15.10 -8.85 -1.75
C THR A 40 16.40 -8.56 -2.49
N GLY A 41 17.03 -9.59 -3.04
CA GLY A 41 18.01 -9.40 -4.11
C GLY A 41 17.39 -8.54 -5.22
N ARG A 42 18.23 -7.84 -5.98
CA ARG A 42 17.82 -6.87 -7.02
C ARG A 42 16.80 -7.40 -8.04
N LEU A 43 16.66 -8.72 -8.18
CA LEU A 43 15.70 -9.41 -9.06
C LEU A 43 14.32 -9.64 -8.44
N SER A 44 14.23 -9.92 -7.13
CA SER A 44 12.95 -10.15 -6.45
C SER A 44 12.32 -8.88 -5.89
N HIS A 45 13.11 -7.81 -5.76
CA HIS A 45 12.65 -6.50 -5.28
C HIS A 45 11.48 -5.99 -6.12
N GLY A 46 11.61 -5.95 -7.46
CA GLY A 46 10.53 -5.43 -8.32
C GLY A 46 9.21 -6.20 -8.19
N THR A 47 9.27 -7.53 -8.09
CA THR A 47 8.06 -8.35 -7.90
C THR A 47 7.44 -8.10 -6.52
N CYS A 48 8.24 -7.99 -5.47
CA CYS A 48 7.74 -7.76 -4.12
C CYS A 48 7.05 -6.40 -4.00
N GLU A 49 7.66 -5.34 -4.54
CA GLU A 49 7.07 -3.99 -4.58
C GLU A 49 5.77 -3.98 -5.39
N TYR A 50 5.75 -4.67 -6.53
CA TYR A 50 4.57 -4.75 -7.39
C TYR A 50 3.39 -5.46 -6.70
N GLU A 51 3.65 -6.57 -6.02
CA GLU A 51 2.64 -7.28 -5.23
C GLU A 51 2.12 -6.42 -4.07
N ALA A 52 3.01 -5.72 -3.36
CA ALA A 52 2.63 -4.81 -2.29
C ALA A 52 1.76 -3.64 -2.81
N ASN A 53 2.09 -3.08 -3.98
CA ASN A 53 1.29 -2.04 -4.63
C ASN A 53 -0.10 -2.53 -5.07
N GLN A 54 -0.19 -3.74 -5.62
CA GLN A 54 -1.48 -4.34 -5.97
C GLN A 54 -2.33 -4.58 -4.72
N PHE A 55 -1.73 -5.12 -3.65
CA PHE A 55 -2.41 -5.32 -2.37
C PHE A 55 -2.94 -3.99 -1.81
N ALA A 56 -2.10 -2.96 -1.75
CA ALA A 56 -2.46 -1.65 -1.25
C ALA A 56 -3.60 -1.03 -2.07
N THR A 57 -3.52 -1.11 -3.40
CA THR A 57 -4.56 -0.60 -4.30
C THR A 57 -5.90 -1.29 -4.06
N ALA A 58 -5.91 -2.62 -3.95
CA ALA A 58 -7.12 -3.37 -3.65
C ALA A 58 -7.68 -2.99 -2.28
N LEU A 59 -6.82 -2.83 -1.28
CA LEU A 59 -7.22 -2.42 0.08
C LEU A 59 -7.85 -1.01 0.09
N MET A 60 -7.28 -0.05 -0.63
CA MET A 60 -7.85 1.29 -0.74
C MET A 60 -9.22 1.26 -1.46
N GLY A 61 -9.38 0.38 -2.46
CA GLY A 61 -10.68 0.17 -3.11
C GLY A 61 -11.74 -0.39 -2.16
N LEU A 62 -11.37 -1.36 -1.30
CA LEU A 62 -12.27 -1.90 -0.29
C LEU A 62 -12.64 -0.85 0.78
N LEU A 63 -11.67 -0.06 1.23
CA LEU A 63 -11.90 1.04 2.17
C LEU A 63 -12.83 2.10 1.56
N TYR A 64 -12.67 2.43 0.27
CA TYR A 64 -13.59 3.33 -0.43
C TYR A 64 -15.03 2.84 -0.40
N VAL A 65 -15.25 1.55 -0.69
CA VAL A 65 -16.59 0.94 -0.63
C VAL A 65 -17.16 0.98 0.78
N GLU A 66 -16.33 0.71 1.80
CA GLU A 66 -16.73 0.75 3.21
C GLU A 66 -17.17 2.17 3.63
N GLU A 67 -16.45 3.20 3.23
CA GLU A 67 -16.72 4.59 3.62
C GLU A 67 -17.88 5.23 2.84
N ASN A 68 -18.07 4.86 1.57
CA ASN A 68 -19.00 5.55 0.66
C ASN A 68 -20.25 4.71 0.32
N GLY A 69 -20.21 3.38 0.50
CA GLY A 69 -21.28 2.46 0.14
C GLY A 69 -21.35 2.12 -1.36
N TYR A 70 -20.42 2.64 -2.17
CA TYR A 70 -20.26 2.36 -3.60
C TYR A 70 -18.77 2.34 -3.97
N GLY A 71 -18.43 1.72 -5.11
CA GLY A 71 -17.04 1.64 -5.58
C GLY A 71 -16.53 2.94 -6.20
N PRO A 72 -15.21 3.13 -6.29
CA PRO A 72 -14.65 4.32 -6.94
C PRO A 72 -15.06 4.37 -8.42
N ASP A 73 -15.41 5.56 -8.91
CA ASP A 73 -15.72 5.78 -10.32
C ASP A 73 -14.46 5.77 -11.18
N SER A 74 -13.32 6.13 -10.59
CA SER A 74 -12.02 6.13 -11.23
C SER A 74 -10.88 5.85 -10.24
N TYR A 75 -9.71 5.46 -10.76
CA TYR A 75 -8.51 5.32 -9.92
C TYR A 75 -8.16 6.63 -9.19
N TYR A 76 -8.48 7.79 -9.78
CA TYR A 76 -8.25 9.08 -9.16
C TYR A 76 -9.02 9.25 -7.85
N ASP A 77 -10.15 8.57 -7.65
CA ASP A 77 -10.83 8.61 -6.35
C ASP A 77 -9.93 8.04 -5.25
N LEU A 78 -9.16 7.00 -5.56
CA LEU A 78 -8.20 6.42 -4.61
C LEU A 78 -6.97 7.33 -4.44
N VAL A 79 -6.52 8.00 -5.51
CA VAL A 79 -5.43 8.99 -5.43
C VAL A 79 -5.81 10.14 -4.49
N HIS A 80 -6.99 10.72 -4.65
CA HIS A 80 -7.40 11.90 -3.88
C HIS A 80 -7.76 11.55 -2.42
N ASN A 81 -8.40 10.40 -2.18
CA ASN A 81 -8.88 10.05 -0.84
C ASN A 81 -7.84 9.29 -0.01
N TYR A 82 -6.96 8.52 -0.65
CA TYR A 82 -6.01 7.64 0.06
C TYR A 82 -4.56 7.75 -0.41
N GLY A 83 -4.27 8.68 -1.32
CA GLY A 83 -2.93 8.94 -1.81
C GLY A 83 -2.32 7.78 -2.58
N SER A 84 -3.15 6.99 -3.27
CA SER A 84 -2.70 5.97 -4.21
C SER A 84 -1.79 6.59 -5.30
N PRO A 85 -0.72 5.91 -5.73
CA PRO A 85 0.28 6.49 -6.61
C PRO A 85 -0.22 6.58 -8.05
N TYR A 86 -0.10 7.76 -8.65
CA TYR A 86 -0.54 7.99 -10.03
C TYR A 86 0.51 7.58 -11.10
N ASN A 87 1.81 7.66 -10.76
CA ASN A 87 2.91 7.43 -11.71
C ASN A 87 3.65 6.09 -11.52
N GLU A 88 3.23 5.25 -10.57
CA GLU A 88 3.91 3.98 -10.21
C GLU A 88 3.17 2.74 -10.76
N LEU A 89 2.21 2.95 -11.67
CA LEU A 89 1.40 1.88 -12.27
C LEU A 89 1.87 1.47 -13.68
N ASP A 90 2.93 2.06 -14.20
CA ASP A 90 3.54 1.74 -15.51
C ASP A 90 4.76 0.81 -15.36
#